data_AF-A0A9E0WRC7-F1
#
_entry.id   AF-A0A9E0WRC7-F1
#
_cell.length_a   1.000
_cell.length_b   1.000
_cell.length_c   1.000
_cell.angle_alpha   90.00
_cell.angle_beta   90.00
_cell.angle_gamma   90.00
#
_symmetry.space_group_name_H-M   'P 1'
#
loop_
_entity.id
_entity.type
_entity.pdbx_description
1 polymer ?
#
loop_
_entity_poly.entity_id
_entity_poly.type
_entity_poly.pdbx_seq_one_letter_code
_entity_poly.pdbx_strand_id
1 'polypeptide(L)'
;MEQNTPRFSMNYIYPNQSQKEVLLNEALARIDALLLPSAVSRTLKQPPPEAGKHKGELYIIPEAAQNSWSWPEGTHYIVLSIGGDWVWIPPKKGMLIWVCDEMRPCVYDGMKWRALSVSYADGFLGL
;
A
#
# COMPACT_ATOMS: atom_id res chain seq x y z
N MET A 1 -4.60 22.30 8.98
CA MET A 1 -3.39 21.46 8.86
C MET A 1 -3.67 20.14 9.53
N GLU A 2 -3.44 19.02 8.85
CA GLU A 2 -3.52 17.69 9.48
C GLU A 2 -2.43 17.56 10.54
N GLN A 3 -2.80 16.98 11.68
CA GLN A 3 -1.90 16.85 12.82
C GLN A 3 -1.38 15.42 12.99
N ASN A 4 -2.04 14.43 12.36
CA ASN A 4 -1.75 13.01 12.56
C ASN A 4 -1.74 12.23 11.24
N THR A 5 -1.07 11.07 11.24
CA THR A 5 -1.10 10.10 10.15
C THR A 5 -2.49 9.46 9.99
N PRO A 6 -2.88 9.04 8.77
CA PRO A 6 -4.26 8.67 8.48
C PRO A 6 -4.71 7.31 9.08
N ARG A 7 -3.80 6.34 9.29
CA ARG A 7 -4.18 4.97 9.68
C ARG A 7 -4.09 4.76 11.19
N PHE A 8 -2.97 5.13 11.80
CA PHE A 8 -2.71 4.92 13.23
C PHE A 8 -2.70 6.20 14.06
N SER A 9 -3.02 7.36 13.46
CA SER A 9 -3.07 8.64 14.16
C SER A 9 -1.75 9.00 14.88
N MET A 10 -0.60 8.67 14.28
CA MET A 10 0.70 9.10 14.79
C MET A 10 0.85 10.62 14.61
N ASN A 11 1.33 11.31 15.64
CA ASN A 11 1.48 12.76 15.58
C ASN A 11 2.54 13.18 14.55
N TYR A 12 2.19 14.13 13.70
CA TYR A 12 3.14 14.87 12.89
C TYR A 12 3.87 15.92 13.72
N ILE A 13 5.06 16.27 13.27
CA ILE A 13 5.84 17.38 13.81
C ILE A 13 5.22 18.69 13.30
N TYR A 14 5.08 19.66 14.20
CA TYR A 14 4.56 20.98 13.88
C TYR A 14 5.41 21.71 12.82
N PRO A 15 4.78 22.54 11.98
CA PRO A 15 5.47 23.30 10.94
C PRO A 15 6.47 24.33 11.51
N ASN A 16 7.34 24.86 10.65
CA ASN A 16 8.34 25.88 10.95
C ASN A 16 9.49 25.39 11.83
N GLN A 17 9.97 24.17 11.60
CA GLN A 17 11.12 23.57 12.28
C GLN A 17 12.35 23.44 11.37
N SER A 18 12.58 24.45 10.53
CA SER A 18 13.65 24.47 9.52
C SER A 18 13.45 23.47 8.37
N GLN A 19 12.20 23.18 8.00
CA GLN A 19 11.78 22.28 6.92
C GLN A 19 12.15 20.80 7.09
N LYS A 20 12.87 20.42 8.15
CA LYS A 20 13.15 19.00 8.48
C LYS A 20 11.87 18.23 8.82
N GLU A 21 10.87 18.94 9.34
CA GLU A 21 9.54 18.42 9.63
C GLU A 21 8.84 17.90 8.38
N VAL A 22 9.07 18.49 7.21
CA VAL A 22 8.40 18.06 5.97
C VAL A 22 8.85 16.65 5.60
N LEU A 23 10.17 16.45 5.53
CA LEU A 23 10.76 15.15 5.21
C LEU A 23 10.39 14.08 6.25
N LEU A 24 10.41 14.45 7.54
CA LEU A 24 10.11 13.52 8.62
C LEU A 24 8.62 13.16 8.68
N ASN A 25 7.73 14.12 8.45
CA ASN A 25 6.29 13.87 8.38
C ASN A 25 5.94 13.00 7.16
N GLU A 26 6.63 13.19 6.03
CA GLU A 26 6.50 12.30 4.88
C GLU A 26 6.96 10.87 5.20
N ALA A 27 8.09 10.73 5.91
CA ALA A 27 8.56 9.43 6.38
C ALA A 27 7.58 8.78 7.35
N LEU A 28 6.99 9.55 8.28
CA LEU A 28 5.96 9.08 9.21
C LEU A 28 4.72 8.58 8.48
N ALA A 29 4.25 9.29 7.45
CA ALA A 29 3.13 8.86 6.62
C ALA A 29 3.42 7.53 5.90
N ARG A 30 4.65 7.36 5.38
CA ARG A 30 5.08 6.09 4.77
C ARG A 30 5.16 4.96 5.80
N ILE A 31 5.67 5.23 7.00
CA ILE A 31 5.74 4.24 8.09
C ILE A 31 4.33 3.83 8.52
N ASP A 32 3.41 4.78 8.67
CA ASP A 32 1.99 4.53 9.01
C ASP A 32 1.33 3.56 8.02
N ALA A 33 1.57 3.78 6.73
CA ALA A 33 1.11 2.91 5.66
C ALA A 33 1.73 1.51 5.72
N LEU A 34 3.03 1.41 6.02
CA LEU A 34 3.80 0.18 5.92
C LEU A 34 3.89 -0.63 7.23
N LEU A 35 3.44 -0.09 8.35
CA LEU A 35 3.47 -0.77 9.65
C LEU A 35 2.59 -2.03 9.66
N LEU A 36 1.36 -1.88 9.14
CA LEU A 36 0.40 -2.97 8.92
C LEU A 36 -0.23 -2.75 7.54
N PRO A 37 0.51 -3.11 6.47
CA PRO A 37 0.12 -2.76 5.12
C PRO A 37 -1.13 -3.54 4.72
N SER A 38 -2.15 -2.79 4.30
CA SER A 38 -3.42 -3.32 3.82
C SER A 38 -3.83 -2.54 2.58
N ALA A 39 -3.77 -3.21 1.42
CA ALA A 39 -4.16 -2.66 0.14
C ALA A 39 -5.64 -2.94 -0.12
N VAL A 40 -6.35 -1.92 -0.61
CA VAL A 40 -7.74 -2.02 -1.03
C VAL A 40 -7.88 -3.04 -2.16
N SER A 41 -7.00 -2.94 -3.16
CA SER A 41 -6.97 -3.84 -4.31
C SER A 41 -5.56 -3.94 -4.90
N ARG A 42 -5.30 -5.04 -5.61
CA ARG A 42 -4.12 -5.23 -6.48
C ARG A 42 -4.43 -5.43 -7.95
N THR A 43 -5.71 -5.33 -8.34
CA THR A 43 -6.16 -5.57 -9.71
C THR A 43 -6.85 -4.36 -10.34
N LEU A 44 -7.17 -3.35 -9.54
CA LEU A 44 -7.76 -2.11 -10.01
C LEU A 44 -6.81 -1.36 -10.95
N LYS A 45 -7.21 -1.17 -12.22
CA LYS A 45 -6.35 -0.56 -13.25
C LYS A 45 -6.38 0.96 -13.26
N GLN A 46 -7.43 1.56 -12.69
CA GLN A 46 -7.63 2.99 -12.66
C GLN A 46 -7.74 3.46 -11.20
N PRO A 47 -7.17 4.61 -10.84
CA PRO A 47 -7.40 5.19 -9.52
C PRO A 47 -8.90 5.37 -9.28
N PRO A 48 -9.39 5.14 -8.05
CA PRO A 48 -10.76 5.47 -7.71
C PRO A 48 -11.01 6.97 -7.92
N PRO A 49 -12.25 7.37 -8.26
CA PRO A 49 -12.60 8.78 -8.37
C PRO A 49 -12.34 9.50 -7.05
N GLU A 50 -12.14 10.82 -7.08
CA GLU A 50 -11.76 11.63 -5.91
C GLU A 50 -12.64 11.35 -4.67
N ALA A 51 -13.95 11.19 -4.86
CA ALA A 51 -14.91 10.89 -3.80
C ALA A 51 -14.73 9.50 -3.15
N GLY A 52 -14.09 8.57 -3.84
CA GLY A 52 -13.77 7.22 -3.36
C GLY A 52 -12.31 7.06 -2.93
N LYS A 53 -11.49 8.12 -2.97
CA LYS A 53 -10.13 8.08 -2.41
C LYS A 53 -10.21 8.34 -0.91
N HIS A 54 -10.03 7.32 -0.09
CA HIS A 54 -9.85 7.55 1.34
C HIS A 54 -8.36 7.78 1.64
N LYS A 55 -8.09 8.68 2.59
CA LYS A 55 -6.71 9.00 2.99
C LYS A 55 -6.08 7.79 3.67
N GLY A 56 -4.81 7.52 3.37
CA GLY A 56 -4.10 6.39 3.95
C GLY A 56 -4.40 5.04 3.28
N GLU A 57 -5.20 5.04 2.21
CA GLU A 57 -5.43 3.82 1.42
C GLU A 57 -4.21 3.45 0.61
N LEU A 58 -4.00 2.14 0.50
CA LEU A 58 -2.98 1.55 -0.33
C LEU A 58 -3.62 0.82 -1.49
N TYR A 59 -2.97 0.89 -2.65
CA TYR A 59 -3.30 0.08 -3.81
C TYR A 59 -2.00 -0.52 -4.35
N ILE A 60 -2.10 -1.70 -4.95
CA ILE A 60 -0.98 -2.28 -5.69
C ILE A 60 -1.26 -2.05 -7.17
N ILE A 61 -0.28 -1.49 -7.85
CA ILE A 61 -0.37 -1.15 -9.27
C ILE A 61 -0.32 -2.44 -10.10
N PRO A 62 -1.40 -2.80 -10.81
CA PRO A 62 -1.39 -3.96 -11.68
C PRO A 62 -0.62 -3.67 -12.97
N GLU A 63 -0.39 -4.71 -13.74
CA GLU A 63 0.01 -4.53 -15.14
C GLU A 63 -1.07 -3.74 -15.91
N ALA A 64 -0.62 -2.92 -16.87
CA ALA A 64 -1.49 -2.07 -17.68
C ALA A 64 -2.38 -1.11 -16.87
N ALA A 65 -1.83 -0.54 -15.79
CA ALA A 65 -2.45 0.56 -15.07
C ALA A 65 -2.62 1.81 -15.96
N GLN A 66 -3.62 2.62 -15.62
CA GLN A 66 -4.16 3.69 -16.46
C GLN A 66 -4.22 5.03 -15.70
N ASN A 67 -4.47 6.12 -16.42
CA ASN A 67 -4.58 7.48 -15.88
C ASN A 67 -3.34 7.88 -15.05
N SER A 68 -3.51 8.43 -13.85
CA SER A 68 -2.41 8.82 -12.97
C SER A 68 -1.61 7.63 -12.41
N TRP A 69 -2.02 6.40 -12.69
CA TRP A 69 -1.26 5.18 -12.40
C TRP A 69 -0.49 4.63 -13.61
N SER A 70 -0.58 5.29 -14.78
CA SER A 70 0.16 4.93 -16.00
C SER A 70 1.66 5.24 -15.87
N TRP A 71 2.36 4.56 -14.99
CA TRP A 71 3.82 4.63 -14.90
C TRP A 71 4.42 3.22 -15.02
N PRO A 72 4.99 2.87 -16.19
CA PRO A 72 5.46 1.50 -16.45
C PRO A 72 6.49 0.98 -15.43
N GLU A 73 7.41 1.84 -14.98
CA GLU A 73 8.42 1.50 -13.96
C GLU A 73 7.81 1.27 -12.58
N GLY A 74 6.58 1.76 -12.36
CA GLY A 74 5.79 1.56 -11.14
C GLY A 74 4.94 0.28 -11.14
N THR A 75 5.10 -0.61 -12.12
CA THR A 75 4.35 -1.87 -12.13
C THR A 75 4.65 -2.68 -10.86
N HIS A 76 3.61 -3.18 -10.20
CA HIS A 76 3.65 -3.85 -8.89
C HIS A 76 4.04 -2.96 -7.69
N TYR A 77 4.20 -1.65 -7.89
CA TYR A 77 4.44 -0.73 -6.77
C TYR A 77 3.20 -0.61 -5.90
N ILE A 78 3.43 -0.20 -4.66
CA ILE A 78 2.36 0.22 -3.77
C ILE A 78 2.19 1.72 -3.96
N VAL A 79 0.95 2.17 -4.11
CA VAL A 79 0.63 3.60 -4.08
C VAL A 79 -0.20 3.91 -2.85
N LEU A 80 0.21 4.96 -2.13
CA LEU A 80 -0.45 5.51 -0.97
C LEU A 80 -1.20 6.78 -1.37
N SER A 81 -2.49 6.84 -1.06
CA SER A 81 -3.32 8.06 -1.20
C SER A 81 -3.10 8.98 0.00
N ILE A 82 -2.40 10.10 -0.18
CA ILE A 82 -2.21 11.10 0.89
C ILE A 82 -2.06 12.50 0.30
N GLY A 83 -2.66 13.50 0.94
CA GLY A 83 -2.53 14.90 0.52
C GLY A 83 -3.18 15.25 -0.83
N GLY A 84 -4.02 14.36 -1.39
CA GLY A 84 -4.58 14.51 -2.74
C GLY A 84 -3.69 13.92 -3.84
N ASP A 85 -2.48 13.49 -3.50
CA ASP A 85 -1.49 12.92 -4.40
C ASP A 85 -1.25 11.43 -4.14
N TRP A 86 -0.47 10.81 -5.03
CA TRP A 86 -0.01 9.43 -4.91
C TRP A 86 1.44 9.37 -4.48
N VAL A 87 1.71 8.72 -3.34
CA VAL A 87 3.06 8.40 -2.90
C VAL A 87 3.38 6.98 -3.35
N TRP A 88 4.38 6.85 -4.23
CA TRP A 88 4.82 5.58 -4.77
C TRP A 88 5.86 4.93 -3.86
N ILE A 89 5.64 3.66 -3.53
CA ILE A 89 6.48 2.89 -2.62
C ILE A 89 6.92 1.61 -3.33
N PRO A 90 8.23 1.44 -3.63
CA PRO A 90 8.74 0.21 -4.23
C PRO A 90 8.64 -0.94 -3.23
N PRO A 91 8.09 -2.10 -3.62
CA PRO A 91 7.99 -3.26 -2.75
C PRO A 91 9.37 -3.90 -2.56
N LYS A 92 9.57 -4.56 -1.42
CA LYS A 92 10.76 -5.38 -1.15
C LYS A 92 10.40 -6.86 -1.23
N LYS A 93 11.32 -7.70 -1.74
CA LYS A 93 11.13 -9.15 -1.74
C LYS A 93 10.83 -9.65 -0.32
N GLY A 94 9.82 -10.48 -0.17
CA GLY A 94 9.34 -10.99 1.12
C GLY A 94 8.35 -10.07 1.84
N MET A 95 8.04 -8.90 1.28
CA MET A 95 7.04 -8.01 1.85
C MET A 95 5.65 -8.66 1.81
N LEU A 96 4.97 -8.64 2.95
CA LEU A 96 3.60 -9.11 3.11
C LEU A 96 2.63 -7.92 3.08
N ILE A 97 1.46 -8.12 2.51
CA ILE A 97 0.37 -7.15 2.50
C ILE A 97 -0.96 -7.87 2.54
N TRP A 98 -1.91 -7.37 3.33
CA TRP A 98 -3.29 -7.83 3.23
C TRP A 98 -3.97 -7.19 2.03
N VAL A 99 -4.67 -7.96 1.21
CA VAL A 99 -5.44 -7.42 0.08
C VAL A 99 -6.93 -7.56 0.42
N CYS A 100 -7.58 -6.42 0.65
CA CYS A 100 -8.94 -6.33 1.21
C CYS A 100 -9.99 -6.99 0.33
N ASP A 101 -10.03 -6.63 -0.96
CA ASP A 101 -11.02 -7.16 -1.92
C ASP A 101 -10.84 -8.66 -2.20
N GLU A 102 -9.64 -9.18 -1.98
CA GLU A 102 -9.32 -10.61 -2.11
C GLU A 102 -9.41 -11.39 -0.79
N MET A 103 -9.59 -10.71 0.35
CA MET A 103 -9.61 -11.25 1.72
C MET A 103 -8.47 -12.23 2.04
N ARG A 104 -7.24 -11.90 1.61
CA ARG A 104 -6.08 -12.76 1.84
C ARG A 104 -4.75 -12.00 1.84
N PRO A 105 -3.71 -12.55 2.48
CA PRO A 105 -2.39 -11.97 2.41
C PRO A 105 -1.71 -12.32 1.08
N CYS A 106 -0.98 -11.35 0.55
CA CYS A 106 -0.09 -11.50 -0.59
C CYS A 106 1.35 -11.24 -0.16
N VAL A 107 2.29 -11.92 -0.81
CA VAL A 107 3.73 -11.72 -0.66
C VAL A 107 4.35 -11.24 -1.97
N TYR A 108 5.24 -10.25 -1.91
CA TYR A 108 6.03 -9.85 -3.07
C TYR A 108 7.22 -10.80 -3.26
N ASP A 109 7.29 -11.52 -4.39
CA ASP A 109 8.34 -12.52 -4.65
C ASP A 109 9.66 -11.95 -5.17
N GLY A 110 9.72 -10.63 -5.38
CA GLY A 110 10.82 -9.91 -6.04
C GLY A 110 10.54 -9.55 -7.49
N MET A 111 9.44 -10.05 -8.06
CA MET A 111 8.94 -9.69 -9.38
C MET A 111 7.48 -9.24 -9.30
N LYS A 112 6.61 -10.00 -8.63
CA LYS A 112 5.17 -9.75 -8.53
C LYS A 112 4.58 -10.14 -7.18
N TRP A 113 3.36 -9.68 -6.92
CA TRP A 113 2.57 -10.06 -5.75
C TRP A 113 1.88 -11.40 -5.96
N ARG A 114 2.13 -12.36 -5.08
CA ARG A 114 1.49 -13.67 -5.05
C ARG A 114 0.60 -13.79 -3.84
N ALA A 115 -0.62 -14.26 -4.05
CA ALA A 115 -1.49 -14.64 -2.96
C ALA A 115 -0.92 -15.85 -2.22
N LEU A 116 -0.93 -15.79 -0.89
CA LEU A 116 -0.66 -16.95 -0.07
C LEU A 116 -1.95 -17.77 0.01
N SER A 117 -1.82 -19.07 -0.26
CA SER A 117 -2.87 -20.05 -0.04
C SER A 117 -2.43 -21.02 1.04
N VAL A 118 -3.38 -21.44 1.87
CA VAL A 118 -3.19 -22.61 2.73
C VAL A 118 -3.55 -23.83 1.90
N SER A 119 -2.55 -24.67 1.58
CA SER A 119 -2.82 -26.03 1.10
C SER A 119 -2.84 -26.96 2.30
N TYR A 120 -3.97 -27.60 2.57
CA TYR A 120 -3.96 -28.78 3.42
C TYR A 120 -3.28 -29.90 2.63
N ALA A 121 -2.24 -30.50 3.20
CA ALA A 121 -1.73 -31.75 2.67
C ALA A 121 -2.78 -32.82 2.98
N ASP A 122 -3.67 -33.10 2.04
CA ASP A 122 -4.55 -34.27 2.13
C ASP A 122 -3.68 -35.52 2.04
N GLY A 123 -3.33 -36.05 3.21
CA GLY A 123 -2.46 -37.21 3.27
C GLY A 123 -2.10 -37.62 4.69
N PHE A 124 -3.10 -37.98 5.52
CA PHE A 124 -2.97 -39.11 6.45
C PHE A 124 -4.30 -39.47 7.13
N LEU A 125 -5.24 -40.10 6.41
CA LEU A 125 -6.14 -41.08 7.03
C LEU A 125 -6.36 -42.22 6.04
N GLY A 126 -5.31 -43.03 5.88
CA GLY A 126 -5.49 -44.44 5.56
C GLY A 126 -5.78 -45.16 6.88
N LEU A 127 -7.05 -45.22 7.27
CA LEU A 127 -7.63 -46.20 8.19
C LEU A 127 -9.06 -46.48 7.74
#